data_AF-A0A7H2PX42-F1
#
_entry.id   AF-A0A7H2PX42-F1
#
_cell.length_a   1.000
_cell.length_b   1.000
_cell.length_c   1.000
_cell.angle_alpha   90.00
_cell.angle_beta   90.00
_cell.angle_gamma   90.00
#
_symmetry.space_group_name_H-M   'P 1'
#
loop_
_entity.id
_entity.type
_entity.pdbx_description
1 polymer ?
#
loop_
_entity_poly.entity_id
_entity_poly.type
_entity_poly.pdbx_seq_one_letter_code
_entity_poly.pdbx_strand_id
1 'polypeptide(L)' 'MSTELVNSASIISFPKSCGICESKENVQMFAGLLLCSHCQENIRITNPGLFAANKIIEPKAQD' A
#
# COMPACT_ATOMS: atom_id res chain seq x y z
N MET A 1 28.60 30.61 -11.87
CA MET A 1 27.32 29.88 -11.77
C MET A 1 27.46 28.90 -10.63
N SER A 2 26.84 29.16 -9.48
CA SER A 2 26.90 28.26 -8.32
C SER A 2 25.97 27.08 -8.59
N THR A 3 26.52 25.87 -8.64
CA THR A 3 25.73 24.65 -8.57
C THR A 3 25.17 24.57 -7.16
N GLU A 4 23.92 25.00 -6.98
CA GLU A 4 23.20 24.75 -5.73
C GLU A 4 23.04 23.24 -5.59
N LEU A 5 23.93 22.63 -4.79
CA LEU A 5 23.81 21.28 -4.29
C LEU A 5 22.60 21.30 -3.36
N VAL A 6 21.41 21.05 -3.91
CA VAL A 6 20.19 20.90 -3.12
C VAL A 6 20.41 19.73 -2.17
N ASN A 7 20.71 20.04 -0.92
CA ASN A 7 20.87 19.05 0.13
C ASN A 7 19.51 18.39 0.36
N SER A 8 19.38 17.11 0.04
CA SER A 8 18.16 16.33 0.20
C SER A 8 17.61 16.36 1.64
N ALA A 9 18.43 16.76 2.62
CA ALA A 9 18.06 16.95 4.01
C ALA A 9 17.02 18.07 4.25
N SER A 10 16.77 18.97 3.29
CA SER A 10 15.73 20.03 3.39
C SER A 10 14.39 19.66 2.73
N ILE A 11 14.18 18.40 2.34
CA ILE A 11 12.93 17.95 1.71
C ILE A 11 11.86 17.68 2.77
N ILE A 12 10.83 18.53 2.82
CA ILE A 12 9.64 18.32 3.65
C ILE A 12 8.70 17.37 2.90
N SER A 13 8.64 16.10 3.32
CA SER A 13 7.78 15.07 2.70
C SER A 13 6.37 15.07 3.32
N PHE A 14 5.45 15.82 2.68
CA PHE A 14 4.03 15.90 3.00
C PHE A 14 3.17 15.63 1.75
N PRO A 15 1.99 14.99 1.87
CA PRO A 15 1.66 13.77 2.61
C PRO A 15 2.38 12.54 2.03
N LYS A 16 2.30 11.38 2.72
CA LYS A 16 2.84 10.11 2.21
C LYS A 16 2.13 9.76 0.90
N SER A 17 2.90 9.45 -0.13
CA SER A 17 2.35 8.99 -1.41
C SER A 17 1.90 7.54 -1.32
N CYS A 18 1.04 7.14 -2.27
CA CYS A 18 0.69 5.75 -2.48
C CYS A 18 1.95 4.95 -2.80
N GLY A 19 2.18 3.86 -2.08
CA GLY A 19 3.34 2.98 -2.26
C GLY A 19 3.36 2.19 -3.58
N ILE A 20 2.34 2.35 -4.44
CA ILE A 20 2.23 1.66 -5.74
C ILE A 20 2.26 2.64 -6.91
N CYS A 21 1.43 3.69 -6.87
CA CYS A 21 1.28 4.62 -8.00
C CYS A 21 1.81 6.03 -7.72
N GLU A 22 2.44 6.24 -6.55
CA GLU A 22 3.01 7.51 -6.11
C GLU A 22 2.02 8.70 -6.03
N SER A 23 0.72 8.44 -6.20
CA SER A 23 -0.33 9.44 -6.00
C SER A 23 -0.19 10.12 -4.64
N LYS A 24 -0.31 11.44 -4.63
CA LYS A 24 -0.29 12.28 -3.41
C LYS A 24 -1.69 12.55 -2.86
N GLU A 25 -2.69 11.83 -3.37
CA GLU A 25 -4.05 11.80 -2.80
C GLU A 25 -4.04 11.18 -1.39
N ASN A 26 -5.21 11.17 -0.76
CA ASN A 26 -5.37 10.54 0.54
C ASN A 26 -5.03 9.05 0.48
N VAL A 27 -4.12 8.62 1.36
CA VAL A 27 -3.70 7.24 1.48
C VAL A 27 -4.15 6.64 2.80
N GLN A 28 -4.42 5.33 2.80
CA GLN A 28 -4.76 4.54 3.98
C GLN A 28 -3.86 3.30 4.05
N MET A 29 -3.59 2.84 5.28
CA MET A 29 -2.90 1.57 5.49
C MET A 29 -3.77 0.41 5.03
N PHE A 30 -3.25 -0.43 4.14
CA PHE A 30 -3.91 -1.62 3.63
C PHE A 30 -2.89 -2.72 3.35
N ALA A 31 -3.08 -3.90 3.96
CA ALA A 31 -2.17 -5.05 3.80
C ALA A 31 -0.68 -4.72 4.02
N GLY A 32 -0.39 -3.78 4.95
CA GLY A 32 0.98 -3.35 5.26
C GLY A 32 1.56 -2.27 4.34
N LEU A 33 0.80 -1.77 3.36
CA LEU A 33 1.20 -0.68 2.47
C LEU A 33 0.30 0.55 2.65
N LEU A 34 0.87 1.75 2.50
CA LEU A 34 0.08 2.99 2.38
C LEU A 34 -0.40 3.14 0.93
N LEU A 35 -1.71 3.07 0.70
CA LEU A 35 -2.29 3.05 -0.64
C LEU A 35 -3.39 4.08 -0.81
N CYS A 36 -3.52 4.65 -2.01
CA CYS A 36 -4.72 5.39 -2.40
C CYS A 36 -5.89 4.44 -2.65
N SER A 37 -7.11 4.99 -2.64
CA SER A 37 -8.35 4.23 -2.86
C SER A 37 -8.34 3.43 -4.16
N HIS A 38 -7.83 4.02 -5.25
CA HIS A 38 -7.75 3.35 -6.54
C HIS A 38 -6.88 2.09 -6.51
N CYS A 39 -5.67 2.16 -5.93
CA CYS A 39 -4.80 0.99 -5.79
C CYS A 39 -5.40 -0.05 -4.84
N GLN A 40 -6.07 0.39 -3.77
CA GLN A 40 -6.75 -0.52 -2.85
C GLN A 40 -7.88 -1.29 -3.54
N GLU A 41 -8.73 -0.62 -4.32
CA GLU A 41 -9.81 -1.22 -5.11
C GLU A 41 -9.24 -2.24 -6.10
N ASN A 42 -8.22 -1.85 -6.86
CA ASN A 42 -7.58 -2.73 -7.83
C ASN A 42 -7.02 -4.00 -7.17
N ILE A 43 -6.38 -3.89 -6.00
CA ILE A 43 -5.87 -5.06 -5.28
C ILE A 43 -7.02 -5.96 -4.83
N ARG A 44 -8.11 -5.40 -4.30
CA ARG A 44 -9.29 -6.20 -3.90
C ARG A 44 -9.89 -6.97 -5.08
N ILE A 45 -9.99 -6.34 -6.25
CA ILE A 45 -10.53 -6.94 -7.47
C ILE A 45 -9.60 -8.03 -8.02
N THR A 46 -8.29 -7.76 -8.06
CA THR A 46 -7.30 -8.67 -8.66
C THR A 46 -6.90 -9.82 -7.74
N ASN A 47 -7.02 -9.63 -6.43
CA ASN A 47 -6.65 -10.61 -5.41
C ASN A 47 -7.83 -10.92 -4.46
N PRO A 48 -8.98 -11.40 -4.97
CA PRO A 48 -10.16 -11.62 -4.14
C PRO A 48 -9.94 -12.68 -3.05
N GLY A 49 -9.06 -13.64 -3.29
CA GLY A 49 -8.69 -14.68 -2.32
C GLY A 49 -7.74 -14.21 -1.21
N LEU A 50 -7.03 -13.09 -1.38
CA LEU A 50 -6.11 -12.57 -0.37
C LEU A 50 -6.83 -11.99 0.85
N PHE A 51 -8.10 -11.58 0.67
CA PHE A 51 -8.94 -11.00 1.73
C PHE A 51 -10.12 -11.90 2.10
N ALA A 52 -10.25 -13.07 1.46
CA ALA A 52 -11.23 -14.07 1.86
C ALA A 52 -10.82 -14.59 3.24
N ALA A 53 -11.50 -14.11 4.29
CA ALA A 53 -11.27 -14.52 5.66
C ALA A 53 -11.23 -16.05 5.76
N ASN A 54 -10.08 -16.58 6.17
CA ASN A 54 -9.77 -17.99 6.47
C ASN A 54 -11.01 -18.89 6.61
N LYS A 55 -11.51 -19.41 5.48
CA LYS A 55 -12.59 -20.43 5.49
C LYS A 55 -12.06 -21.85 5.41
N ILE A 56 -10.74 -22.05 5.43
CA ILE A 56 -10.14 -23.38 5.30
C ILE A 56 -8.92 -23.49 6.23
N ILE A 57 -9.19 -23.58 7.53
CA ILE A 57 -8.40 -24.44 8.41
C ILE A 57 -9.41 -25.21 9.26
N GLU A 58 -10.27 -25.99 8.61
CA GLU A 58 -10.90 -27.10 9.33
C GLU A 58 -9.81 -28.16 9.50
N PRO A 59 -9.42 -28.52 10.73
CA PRO A 59 -8.57 -29.68 10.94
C PRO A 59 -9.34 -30.88 10.40
N LYS A 60 -8.79 -31.55 9.39
CA LYS A 60 -9.27 -32.86 8.98
C LYS A 60 -9.13 -33.78 10.19
N ALA A 61 -10.25 -34.12 10.84
CA ALA A 61 -10.29 -35.24 11.77
C ALA A 61 -9.86 -36.49 10.97
N GLN A 62 -8.70 -37.03 11.29
CA GLN A 62 -8.33 -38.38 10.89
C GLN A 62 -8.89 -39.34 11.94
N ASP A 63 -9.59 -40.35 11.43
CA ASP A 63 -10.17 -41.52 12.12
C ASP A 63 -9.19 -42.16 13.12
#